data_AF-A0A7Y2PKD8-F1
#
_entry.id   AF-A0A7Y2PKD8-F1
#
_cell.length_a   1.000
_cell.length_b   1.000
_cell.length_c   1.000
_cell.angle_alpha   90.00
_cell.angle_beta   90.00
_cell.angle_gamma   90.00
#
_symmetry.space_group_name_H-M   'P 1'
#
loop_
_entity.id
_entity.type
_entity.pdbx_description
1 polymer ?
#
loop_
_entity_poly.entity_id
_entity_poly.type
_entity_poly.pdbx_seq_one_letter_code
_entity_poly.pdbx_strand_id
1 'polypeptide(L)'
;TKIGGEINVLVAGQGIGAVAEAAAQIAGVAKVLVADNAAYAHQLPENLAPLVAALVQGAGAAGYSHVLAGATSNGKNILPRVAAQLDVDQISEIISVVSADTFTRPIYAGNAIATVQSTAPVKVITVRATGFDPVAAQG
;
A
#
# COMPACT_ATOMS: atom_id res chain seq x y z
N THR A 1 -0.17 10.34 12.47
CA THR A 1 0.00 9.99 11.04
C THR A 1 -0.74 11.02 10.19
N LYS A 2 -0.19 11.43 9.03
CA LYS A 2 -0.81 12.51 8.20
C LYS A 2 -2.05 12.07 7.41
N ILE A 3 -2.12 10.79 7.03
CA ILE A 3 -3.31 10.17 6.43
C ILE A 3 -4.39 9.92 7.50
N GLY A 4 -3.98 9.60 8.74
CA GLY A 4 -4.88 9.15 9.79
C GLY A 4 -5.32 7.69 9.60
N GLY A 5 -6.27 7.25 10.45
CA GLY A 5 -6.87 5.92 10.38
C GLY A 5 -6.04 4.79 11.01
N GLU A 6 -6.68 3.63 11.09
CA GLU A 6 -6.09 2.37 11.53
C GLU A 6 -5.16 1.79 10.44
N ILE A 7 -4.00 1.26 10.82
CA ILE A 7 -3.03 0.68 9.89
C ILE A 7 -3.10 -0.84 9.96
N ASN A 8 -3.45 -1.45 8.83
CA ASN A 8 -3.44 -2.90 8.67
C ASN A 8 -2.39 -3.30 7.63
N VAL A 9 -1.63 -4.36 7.92
CA VAL A 9 -0.54 -4.86 7.06
C VAL A 9 -0.94 -6.19 6.45
N LEU A 10 -0.92 -6.29 5.12
CA LEU A 10 -1.06 -7.57 4.42
C LEU A 10 0.32 -8.21 4.24
N VAL A 11 0.49 -9.43 4.75
CA VAL A 11 1.62 -10.30 4.44
C VAL A 11 1.09 -11.44 3.57
N ALA A 12 1.54 -11.51 2.31
CA ALA A 12 1.13 -12.51 1.35
C ALA A 12 2.34 -13.23 0.77
N GLY A 13 2.34 -14.56 0.80
CA GLY A 13 3.46 -15.40 0.38
C GLY A 13 3.25 -16.85 0.76
N GLN A 14 4.34 -17.61 0.88
CA GLN A 14 4.32 -19.00 1.35
C GLN A 14 5.29 -19.16 2.54
N GLY A 15 4.84 -19.77 3.63
CA GLY A 15 5.64 -19.96 4.83
C GLY A 15 5.98 -18.64 5.52
N ILE A 16 5.01 -17.75 5.63
CA ILE A 16 5.21 -16.33 6.02
C ILE A 16 5.00 -16.04 7.51
N GLY A 17 4.85 -17.08 8.35
CA GLY A 17 4.57 -16.93 9.78
C GLY A 17 5.51 -15.95 10.51
N ALA A 18 6.82 -16.14 10.37
CA ALA A 18 7.81 -15.26 11.00
C ALA A 18 7.74 -13.80 10.48
N VAL A 19 7.37 -13.59 9.22
CA VAL A 19 7.21 -12.25 8.64
C VAL A 19 5.94 -11.59 9.18
N ALA A 20 4.85 -12.35 9.33
CA ALA A 20 3.60 -11.86 9.91
C ALA A 20 3.78 -11.49 11.39
N GLU A 21 4.51 -12.30 12.16
CA GLU A 21 4.87 -12.00 13.55
C GLU A 21 5.71 -10.73 13.67
N ALA A 22 6.74 -10.59 12.84
CA ALA A 22 7.56 -9.38 12.80
C ALA A 22 6.73 -8.14 12.43
N ALA A 23 5.84 -8.24 11.44
CA ALA A 23 4.95 -7.16 11.03
C ALA A 23 3.99 -6.73 12.15
N ALA A 24 3.55 -7.67 13.00
CA ALA A 24 2.66 -7.39 14.12
C ALA A 24 3.35 -6.61 15.26
N GLN A 25 4.69 -6.61 15.31
CA GLN A 25 5.46 -5.85 16.30
C GLN A 25 5.71 -4.39 15.86
N ILE A 26 5.46 -4.05 14.59
CA ILE A 26 5.75 -2.71 14.07
C ILE A 26 4.85 -1.69 14.76
N ALA A 27 5.47 -0.65 15.31
CA ALA A 27 4.75 0.40 16.03
C ALA A 27 3.67 1.04 15.16
N GLY A 28 2.43 1.02 15.67
CA GLY A 28 1.25 1.59 15.00
C GLY A 28 0.50 0.65 14.06
N VAL A 29 0.97 -0.59 13.85
CA VAL A 29 0.18 -1.63 13.15
C VAL A 29 -0.90 -2.16 14.09
N ALA A 30 -2.16 -2.07 13.67
CA ALA A 30 -3.30 -2.55 14.46
C ALA A 30 -3.64 -4.02 14.15
N LYS A 31 -3.48 -4.44 12.89
CA LYS A 31 -3.78 -5.81 12.45
C LYS A 31 -2.85 -6.26 11.34
N VAL A 32 -2.43 -7.53 11.41
CA VAL A 32 -1.77 -8.23 10.31
C VAL A 32 -2.76 -9.17 9.64
N LEU A 33 -2.96 -9.00 8.34
CA LEU A 33 -3.69 -9.90 7.47
C LEU A 33 -2.69 -10.87 6.85
N VAL A 34 -2.96 -12.17 6.98
CA VAL A 34 -2.05 -13.22 6.51
C VAL A 34 -2.69 -13.96 5.35
N ALA A 35 -1.98 -14.00 4.22
CA ALA A 35 -2.32 -14.81 3.06
C ALA A 35 -1.16 -15.77 2.76
N ASP A 36 -1.10 -16.87 3.53
CA ASP A 36 -0.08 -17.91 3.39
C ASP A 36 -0.57 -19.01 2.44
N ASN A 37 -0.12 -18.95 1.19
CA ASN A 37 -0.48 -19.90 0.15
C ASN A 37 0.60 -19.96 -0.94
N ALA A 38 0.86 -21.14 -1.49
CA ALA A 38 1.81 -21.33 -2.59
C ALA A 38 1.51 -20.45 -3.82
N ALA A 39 0.25 -20.07 -4.05
CA ALA A 39 -0.14 -19.14 -5.10
C ALA A 39 0.53 -17.76 -4.98
N TYR A 40 0.92 -17.34 -3.77
CA TYR A 40 1.55 -16.04 -3.52
C TYR A 40 3.08 -16.13 -3.42
N ALA A 41 3.68 -17.32 -3.52
CA ALA A 41 5.11 -17.54 -3.32
C ALA A 41 6.01 -16.67 -4.22
N HIS A 42 5.57 -16.40 -5.45
CA HIS A 42 6.32 -15.63 -6.44
C HIS A 42 5.85 -14.19 -6.58
N GLN A 43 4.92 -13.74 -5.73
CA GLN A 43 4.37 -12.38 -5.74
C GLN A 43 3.89 -11.93 -7.13
N LEU A 44 3.32 -12.86 -7.91
CA LEU A 44 2.79 -12.56 -9.23
C LEU A 44 1.62 -11.58 -9.10
N PRO A 45 1.61 -10.50 -9.89
CA PRO A 45 0.59 -9.48 -9.77
C PRO A 45 -0.81 -9.98 -10.21
N GLU A 46 -0.88 -11.02 -11.05
CA GLU A 46 -2.12 -11.73 -11.40
C GLU A 46 -2.79 -12.40 -10.19
N ASN A 47 -2.00 -12.78 -9.18
CA ASN A 47 -2.51 -13.41 -7.95
C ASN A 47 -2.70 -12.38 -6.83
N LEU A 48 -1.76 -11.45 -6.67
CA LEU A 48 -1.80 -10.48 -5.58
C LEU A 48 -2.77 -9.33 -5.82
N ALA A 49 -2.95 -8.84 -7.05
CA ALA A 49 -3.88 -7.74 -7.29
C ALA A 49 -5.33 -8.10 -6.96
N PRO A 50 -5.88 -9.27 -7.41
CA PRO A 50 -7.21 -9.70 -7.01
C PRO A 50 -7.37 -9.90 -5.50
N LEU A 51 -6.34 -10.41 -4.81
CA LEU A 51 -6.35 -10.54 -3.35
C LEU A 51 -6.54 -9.17 -2.68
N VAL A 52 -5.74 -8.18 -3.07
CA VAL A 52 -5.81 -6.83 -2.49
C VAL A 52 -7.15 -6.17 -2.82
N ALA A 53 -7.62 -6.25 -4.06
CA ALA A 53 -8.91 -5.68 -4.45
C ALA A 53 -10.08 -6.33 -3.69
N ALA A 54 -10.07 -7.66 -3.55
CA ALA A 54 -11.08 -8.39 -2.79
C ALA A 54 -11.09 -8.01 -1.30
N LEU A 55 -9.93 -7.76 -0.69
CA LEU A 55 -9.84 -7.27 0.69
C LEU A 55 -10.45 -5.86 0.83
N VAL A 56 -10.19 -4.97 -0.12
CA VAL A 56 -10.77 -3.62 -0.14
C VAL A 56 -12.28 -3.68 -0.31
N GLN A 57 -12.77 -4.46 -1.27
CA GLN A 57 -14.21 -4.60 -1.56
C GLN A 57 -14.96 -5.35 -0.44
N GLY A 58 -14.35 -6.37 0.15
CA GLY A 58 -14.95 -7.20 1.20
C GLY A 58 -15.05 -6.53 2.57
N ALA A 59 -14.31 -5.45 2.81
CA ALA A 59 -14.30 -4.73 4.09
C ALA A 59 -15.56 -3.86 4.34
N GLY A 60 -16.44 -3.71 3.34
CA GLY A 60 -17.73 -3.04 3.49
C GLY A 60 -17.63 -1.56 3.86
N ALA A 61 -18.57 -1.06 4.68
CA ALA A 61 -18.64 0.36 5.08
C ALA A 61 -17.48 0.85 5.95
N ALA A 62 -16.70 -0.07 6.54
CA ALA A 62 -15.45 0.22 7.27
C ALA A 62 -14.20 0.04 6.37
N GLY A 63 -14.40 0.08 5.05
CA GLY A 63 -13.39 -0.27 4.06
C GLY A 63 -12.13 0.59 4.06
N TYR A 64 -11.10 0.07 3.40
CA TYR A 64 -9.81 0.74 3.29
C TYR A 64 -9.91 1.98 2.40
N SER A 65 -9.59 3.15 2.95
CA SER A 65 -9.49 4.40 2.18
C SER A 65 -8.15 4.54 1.44
N HIS A 66 -7.13 3.75 1.83
CA HIS A 66 -5.78 3.81 1.29
C HIS A 66 -5.20 2.41 1.11
N VAL A 67 -4.57 2.18 -0.03
CA VAL A 67 -3.74 1.00 -0.32
C VAL A 67 -2.35 1.49 -0.67
N LEU A 68 -1.38 1.20 0.18
CA LEU A 68 -0.01 1.67 0.06
C LEU A 68 0.94 0.50 -0.19
N ALA A 69 1.92 0.69 -1.06
CA ALA A 69 3.07 -0.21 -1.19
C ALA A 69 4.35 0.59 -1.44
N GLY A 70 5.51 0.04 -1.09
CA GLY A 70 6.77 0.63 -1.53
C GLY A 70 6.87 0.66 -3.05
N ALA A 71 7.52 1.68 -3.61
CA ALA A 71 7.80 1.83 -5.04
C ALA A 71 8.88 0.87 -5.57
N THR A 72 8.85 -0.39 -5.12
CA THR A 72 9.70 -1.49 -5.57
C THR A 72 9.20 -2.05 -6.90
N SER A 73 9.94 -2.97 -7.52
CA SER A 73 9.49 -3.70 -8.71
C SER A 73 8.12 -4.35 -8.49
N ASN A 74 7.88 -4.94 -7.30
CA ASN A 74 6.62 -5.61 -7.00
C ASN A 74 5.49 -4.59 -6.78
N GLY A 75 5.71 -3.54 -5.99
CA GLY A 75 4.67 -2.53 -5.76
C GLY A 75 4.24 -1.81 -7.05
N LYS A 76 5.20 -1.48 -7.92
CA LYS A 76 4.94 -0.88 -9.24
C LYS A 76 4.25 -1.82 -10.23
N ASN A 77 4.38 -3.13 -10.03
CA ASN A 77 3.73 -4.14 -10.88
C ASN A 77 2.32 -4.48 -10.37
N ILE A 78 2.11 -4.51 -9.05
CA ILE A 78 0.85 -4.91 -8.42
C ILE A 78 -0.16 -3.76 -8.35
N LEU A 79 0.23 -2.60 -7.83
CA LEU A 79 -0.75 -1.55 -7.50
C LEU A 79 -1.50 -0.93 -8.68
N PRO A 80 -0.92 -0.76 -9.89
CA PRO A 80 -1.70 -0.32 -11.04
C PRO A 80 -2.84 -1.29 -11.40
N ARG A 81 -2.63 -2.61 -11.22
CA ARG A 81 -3.69 -3.60 -11.45
C ARG A 81 -4.76 -3.57 -10.34
N VAL A 82 -4.36 -3.33 -9.10
CA VAL A 82 -5.31 -3.11 -7.99
C VAL A 82 -6.19 -1.89 -8.27
N ALA A 83 -5.57 -0.77 -8.66
CA ALA A 83 -6.28 0.46 -8.98
C ALA A 83 -7.28 0.24 -10.12
N ALA A 84 -6.88 -0.47 -11.18
CA ALA A 84 -7.76 -0.82 -12.29
C ALA A 84 -8.96 -1.71 -11.86
N GLN A 85 -8.75 -2.68 -10.97
CA GLN A 85 -9.84 -3.54 -10.46
C GLN A 85 -10.82 -2.81 -9.54
N LEU A 86 -10.36 -1.74 -8.88
CA LEU A 86 -11.16 -0.89 -8.02
C LEU A 86 -11.78 0.30 -8.78
N ASP A 87 -11.48 0.46 -10.08
CA ASP A 87 -11.88 1.60 -10.90
C ASP A 87 -11.47 2.96 -10.30
N VAL A 88 -10.20 3.06 -9.88
CA VAL A 88 -9.60 4.28 -9.32
C VAL A 88 -8.23 4.58 -9.93
N ASP A 89 -7.77 5.81 -9.76
CA ASP A 89 -6.43 6.22 -10.17
C ASP A 89 -5.33 5.63 -9.29
N GLN A 90 -4.16 5.37 -9.91
CA GLN A 90 -2.93 5.00 -9.22
C GLN A 90 -2.03 6.24 -9.07
N ILE A 91 -1.66 6.62 -7.84
CA ILE A 91 -0.71 7.71 -7.57
C ILE A 91 0.69 7.13 -7.34
N SER A 92 1.62 7.36 -8.25
CA SER A 92 2.94 6.72 -8.20
C SER A 92 3.99 7.52 -7.43
N GLU A 93 4.83 6.81 -6.68
CA GLU A 93 6.07 7.31 -6.07
C GLU A 93 5.93 8.61 -5.26
N ILE A 94 4.94 8.68 -4.37
CA ILE A 94 4.83 9.83 -3.49
C ILE A 94 6.08 9.96 -2.61
N ILE A 95 6.48 11.19 -2.34
CA ILE A 95 7.59 11.54 -1.44
C ILE A 95 7.11 12.30 -0.21
N SER A 96 5.87 12.79 -0.21
CA SER A 96 5.27 13.36 1.00
C SER A 96 3.74 13.26 0.96
N VAL A 97 3.15 13.29 2.16
CA VAL A 97 1.71 13.45 2.38
C VAL A 97 1.47 14.88 2.84
N VAL A 98 0.58 15.60 2.15
CA VAL A 98 0.12 16.95 2.52
C VAL A 98 -1.15 16.83 3.38
N SER A 99 -2.12 16.03 2.94
CA SER A 99 -3.36 15.67 3.65
C SER A 99 -3.75 14.22 3.31
N ALA A 100 -4.85 13.72 3.88
CA ALA A 100 -5.38 12.38 3.60
C ALA A 100 -5.77 12.13 2.13
N ASP A 101 -5.86 13.16 1.30
CA ASP A 101 -6.21 13.05 -0.12
C ASP A 101 -5.24 13.78 -1.04
N THR A 102 -4.19 14.40 -0.48
CA THR A 102 -3.23 15.23 -1.22
C THR A 102 -1.80 14.81 -0.93
N PHE A 103 -1.04 14.58 -1.99
CA PHE A 103 0.31 14.03 -1.96
C PHE A 103 1.25 14.83 -2.85
N THR A 104 2.55 14.75 -2.61
CA THR A 104 3.54 15.25 -3.56
C THR A 104 4.38 14.13 -4.15
N ARG A 105 4.74 14.27 -5.42
CA ARG A 105 5.57 13.31 -6.15
C ARG A 105 6.52 13.99 -7.14
N PRO A 106 7.72 13.44 -7.35
CA PRO A 106 8.60 13.89 -8.41
C PRO A 106 8.02 13.54 -9.79
N ILE A 107 8.17 14.46 -10.73
CA ILE A 107 7.90 14.28 -12.16
C ILE A 107 9.12 14.75 -12.95
N TYR A 108 9.18 14.44 -14.25
CA TYR A 108 10.31 14.79 -15.12
C TYR A 108 11.68 14.39 -14.53
N ALA A 109 11.79 13.12 -14.14
CA ALA A 109 12.99 12.56 -13.50
C ALA A 109 13.45 13.29 -12.21
N GLY A 110 12.53 13.96 -11.50
CA GLY A 110 12.81 14.65 -10.25
C GLY A 110 13.05 16.15 -10.38
N ASN A 111 13.04 16.70 -11.60
CA ASN A 111 13.26 18.13 -11.83
C ASN A 111 12.08 19.02 -11.41
N ALA A 112 10.89 18.45 -11.25
CA ALA A 112 9.73 19.15 -10.72
C ALA A 112 8.98 18.27 -9.72
N ILE A 113 8.36 18.92 -8.75
CA ILE A 113 7.49 18.27 -7.76
C ILE A 113 6.06 18.66 -8.07
N ALA A 114 5.22 17.66 -8.30
CA ALA A 114 3.79 17.83 -8.50
C ALA A 114 3.04 17.58 -7.20
N THR A 115 2.07 18.45 -6.89
CA THR A 115 1.06 18.21 -5.87
C THR A 115 -0.17 17.59 -6.53
N VAL A 116 -0.60 16.43 -6.05
CA VAL A 116 -1.73 15.67 -6.61
C VAL A 116 -2.76 15.46 -5.53
N GLN A 117 -3.98 15.91 -5.77
CA GLN A 117 -5.15 15.61 -4.94
C GLN A 117 -6.02 14.57 -5.66
N SER A 118 -6.52 13.58 -4.93
CA SER A 118 -7.40 12.54 -5.47
C SER A 118 -8.75 12.51 -4.76
N THR A 119 -9.81 12.60 -5.55
CA THR A 119 -11.20 12.47 -5.10
C THR A 119 -11.67 11.02 -5.09
N ALA A 120 -10.83 10.07 -5.50
CA ALA A 120 -11.19 8.65 -5.52
C ALA A 120 -11.51 8.15 -4.09
N PRO A 121 -12.49 7.24 -3.93
CA PRO A 121 -12.85 6.70 -2.61
C PRO A 121 -11.70 5.94 -1.96
N VAL A 122 -10.87 5.27 -2.78
CA VAL A 122 -9.68 4.53 -2.35
C VAL A 122 -8.45 5.12 -3.03
N LYS A 123 -7.45 5.52 -2.25
CA LYS A 123 -6.17 6.03 -2.74
C LYS A 123 -5.20 4.86 -2.90
N VAL A 124 -4.91 4.47 -4.15
CA VAL A 124 -3.94 3.40 -4.44
C VAL A 124 -2.59 4.03 -4.78
N ILE A 125 -1.60 3.86 -3.89
CA ILE A 125 -0.37 4.67 -3.92
C ILE A 125 0.89 3.82 -3.78
N THR A 126 1.89 4.08 -4.64
CA THR A 126 3.26 3.63 -4.38
C THR A 126 4.07 4.72 -3.68
N VAL A 127 4.86 4.34 -2.68
CA VAL A 127 5.62 5.25 -1.83
C VAL A 127 7.11 5.12 -2.11
N ARG A 128 7.80 6.23 -2.40
CA ARG A 128 9.25 6.23 -2.53
C ARG A 128 9.86 6.17 -1.13
N ALA A 129 10.48 5.04 -0.79
CA ALA A 129 10.97 4.76 0.56
C ALA A 129 11.92 5.82 1.11
N THR A 130 12.76 6.41 0.26
CA THR A 130 13.71 7.47 0.67
C THR A 130 13.04 8.80 1.05
N GLY A 131 11.73 8.96 0.84
CA GLY A 131 10.99 10.16 1.21
C GLY A 131 10.43 10.14 2.64
N PHE A 132 10.57 9.03 3.37
CA PHE A 132 9.97 8.85 4.68
C PHE A 132 10.96 8.22 5.66
N ASP A 133 10.95 8.69 6.90
CA ASP A 133 11.74 8.06 7.97
C ASP A 133 11.18 6.67 8.30
N PRO A 134 12.04 5.68 8.55
CA PRO A 134 11.59 4.36 8.97
C PRO A 134 10.94 4.44 10.36
N VAL A 135 9.90 3.64 10.56
CA VAL A 135 9.30 3.41 11.88
C VAL A 135 10.13 2.38 12.66
N ALA A 136 10.04 2.40 13.99
CA ALA A 136 10.62 1.37 14.83
C ALA A 136 10.03 -0.02 14.47
N ALA A 137 10.90 -1.03 14.37
CA ALA A 137 10.49 -2.40 14.07
C ALA A 137 9.69 -3.06 15.20
N GLN A 138 9.68 -2.46 16.38
CA GLN A 138 9.06 -2.92 17.61
C GLN A 138 8.44 -1.71 18.34
N GLY A 139 7.24 -1.86 18.92
CA GLY A 139 6.65 -0.84 19.80
C GLY A 139 5.14 -0.90 19.94
#